data_AF-A0A5P9EUN3-F1
#
_entry.id   AF-A0A5P9EUN3-F1
#
_cell.length_a   1.000
_cell.length_b   1.000
_cell.length_c   1.000
_cell.angle_alpha   90.00
_cell.angle_beta   90.00
_cell.angle_gamma   90.00
#
_symmetry.space_group_name_H-M   'P 1'
#
loop_
_entity.id
_entity.type
_entity.pdbx_description
1 polymer ?
#
loop_
_entity_poly.entity_id
_entity_poly.type
_entity_poly.pdbx_seq_one_letter_code
_entity_poly.pdbx_strand_id
1 'polypeptide(L)'
;MNRDRDLIEAFENLDLAAMRSAIEMGADINCPHPDGGSILSVAVDSAIDSCIQSGGGPGDEELEFVELLLNSGADIFLKFGDSSSAIECAKAYKSVKNIVVYLESFHS
;
A
#
# COMPACT_ATOMS: atom_id res chain seq x y z
N MET A 1 -22.64 2.75 6.58
CA MET A 1 -21.50 2.54 5.68
C MET A 1 -20.30 2.18 6.52
N ASN A 2 -19.59 1.12 6.17
CA ASN A 2 -18.31 0.81 6.78
C ASN A 2 -17.25 1.50 5.92
N ARG A 3 -16.70 2.62 6.39
CA ARG A 3 -15.85 3.50 5.58
C ARG A 3 -14.55 2.82 5.16
N ASP A 4 -14.06 1.90 5.98
CA ASP A 4 -12.88 1.09 5.69
C ASP A 4 -13.14 0.19 4.48
N ARG A 5 -14.37 -0.34 4.37
CA ARG A 5 -14.79 -1.10 3.21
C ARG A 5 -14.86 -0.22 1.96
N ASP A 6 -15.32 1.02 2.08
CA ASP A 6 -15.38 1.96 0.95
C ASP A 6 -13.95 2.28 0.45
N LEU A 7 -12.98 2.40 1.36
CA LEU A 7 -11.56 2.56 1.02
C LEU A 7 -10.99 1.32 0.31
N ILE A 8 -11.26 0.11 0.81
CA ILE A 8 -10.81 -1.15 0.21
C ILE A 8 -11.43 -1.34 -1.18
N GLU A 9 -12.73 -1.12 -1.33
CA GLU A 9 -13.42 -1.24 -2.61
C GLU A 9 -12.89 -0.23 -3.64
N ALA A 10 -12.59 1.00 -3.23
CA ALA A 10 -11.95 1.98 -4.10
C ALA A 10 -10.55 1.54 -4.54
N PHE A 11 -9.77 0.94 -3.65
CA PHE A 11 -8.45 0.38 -3.96
C PHE A 11 -8.54 -0.79 -4.95
N GLU A 12 -9.45 -1.75 -4.72
CA GLU A 12 -9.68 -2.90 -5.63
C GLU A 12 -10.13 -2.46 -7.03
N ASN A 13 -10.86 -1.34 -7.12
CA ASN A 13 -11.29 -0.75 -8.39
C ASN A 13 -10.24 0.18 -9.03
N LEU A 14 -9.06 0.34 -8.41
CA LEU A 14 -8.01 1.27 -8.82
C LEU A 14 -8.48 2.74 -8.93
N ASP A 15 -9.45 3.14 -8.11
CA ASP A 15 -10.03 4.49 -8.10
C ASP A 15 -9.38 5.36 -7.01
N LEU A 16 -8.31 6.06 -7.39
CA LEU A 16 -7.61 6.99 -6.52
C LEU A 16 -8.50 8.13 -5.98
N ALA A 17 -9.48 8.59 -6.76
CA ALA A 17 -10.35 9.68 -6.33
C ALA A 17 -11.32 9.21 -5.25
N ALA A 18 -11.89 8.01 -5.41
CA ALA A 18 -12.71 7.38 -4.41
C ALA A 18 -11.93 7.06 -3.13
N MET A 19 -10.68 6.58 -3.25
CA MET A 19 -9.82 6.37 -2.07
C MET A 19 -9.58 7.67 -1.29
N ARG A 20 -9.22 8.76 -1.97
CA ARG A 20 -9.06 10.08 -1.33
C ARG A 20 -10.33 10.51 -0.61
N SER A 21 -11.48 10.35 -1.26
CA SER A 21 -12.77 10.69 -0.64
C SER A 21 -13.06 9.83 0.59
N ALA A 22 -12.80 8.52 0.55
CA ALA A 22 -12.98 7.63 1.69
C ALA A 22 -12.09 8.02 2.88
N ILE A 23 -10.83 8.35 2.62
CA ILE A 23 -9.87 8.84 3.63
C ILE A 23 -10.36 10.16 4.24
N GLU A 24 -10.78 11.12 3.41
CA GLU A 24 -11.35 12.40 3.88
C GLU A 24 -12.63 12.23 4.72
N MET A 25 -13.41 11.18 4.43
CA MET A 25 -14.58 10.81 5.22
C MET A 25 -14.23 10.06 6.52
N GLY A 26 -12.95 9.81 6.79
CA GLY A 26 -12.46 9.17 8.01
C GLY A 26 -12.44 7.64 7.94
N ALA A 27 -12.22 7.05 6.77
CA ALA A 27 -11.81 5.64 6.67
C ALA A 27 -10.48 5.43 7.42
N ASP A 28 -10.35 4.29 8.09
CA ASP A 28 -9.10 3.91 8.75
C ASP A 28 -8.05 3.55 7.71
N ILE A 29 -6.99 4.36 7.63
CA ILE A 29 -5.87 4.14 6.71
C ILE A 29 -5.07 2.87 7.03
N ASN A 30 -5.20 2.36 8.26
CA ASN A 30 -4.52 1.18 8.79
C ASN A 30 -5.44 -0.06 8.81
N CYS A 31 -6.55 -0.03 8.07
CA CYS A 31 -7.48 -1.14 8.01
C CYS A 31 -6.88 -2.42 7.38
N PRO A 32 -7.36 -3.61 7.78
CA PRO A 32 -6.98 -4.86 7.14
C PRO A 32 -7.65 -5.01 5.77
N HIS A 33 -6.87 -5.46 4.79
CA HIS A 33 -7.34 -5.89 3.48
C HIS A 33 -7.86 -7.35 3.55
N PRO A 34 -8.88 -7.74 2.75
CA PRO A 34 -9.39 -9.11 2.69
C PRO A 34 -8.33 -10.19 2.40
N ASP A 35 -7.25 -9.85 1.70
CA ASP A 35 -6.13 -10.76 1.39
C ASP A 35 -5.19 -11.03 2.58
N GLY A 36 -5.47 -10.44 3.74
CA GLY A 36 -4.82 -10.81 4.99
C GLY A 36 -3.64 -9.93 5.42
N GLY A 37 -3.47 -8.72 4.85
CA GLY A 37 -2.47 -7.72 5.26
C GLY A 37 -3.12 -6.36 5.57
N SER A 38 -2.31 -5.33 5.85
CA SER A 38 -2.80 -3.95 5.84
C SER A 38 -3.03 -3.50 4.40
N ILE A 39 -3.94 -2.53 4.17
CA ILE A 39 -4.14 -1.98 2.83
C ILE A 39 -2.83 -1.47 2.21
N LEU A 40 -1.92 -0.92 3.01
CA LEU A 40 -0.58 -0.52 2.56
C LEU A 40 0.30 -1.71 2.16
N SER A 41 0.32 -2.79 2.95
CA SER A 41 1.12 -3.98 2.61
C SER A 41 0.66 -4.62 1.30
N VAL A 42 -0.67 -4.66 1.05
CA VAL A 42 -1.24 -5.19 -0.19
C VAL A 42 -0.96 -4.26 -1.37
N ALA A 43 -1.01 -2.95 -1.18
CA ALA A 43 -0.62 -1.98 -2.22
C ALA A 43 0.85 -2.13 -2.63
N VAL A 44 1.76 -2.31 -1.66
CA VAL A 44 3.18 -2.57 -1.94
C VAL A 44 3.37 -3.88 -2.69
N ASP A 45 2.73 -4.95 -2.25
CA ASP A 45 2.81 -6.27 -2.88
C ASP A 45 2.28 -6.23 -4.34
N SER A 46 1.11 -5.60 -4.54
CA SER A 46 0.48 -5.45 -5.86
C SER A 46 1.33 -4.62 -6.83
N ALA A 47 1.97 -3.54 -6.35
CA ALA A 47 2.84 -2.70 -7.16
C ALA A 47 4.09 -3.47 -7.63
N ILE A 48 4.66 -4.28 -6.73
CA ILE A 48 5.80 -5.16 -7.03
C ILE A 48 5.40 -6.23 -8.05
N ASP A 49 4.31 -6.95 -7.79
CA ASP A 49 3.83 -8.02 -8.66
C ASP A 49 3.48 -7.52 -10.06
N SER A 50 2.78 -6.39 -10.15
CA SER A 50 2.40 -5.78 -11.44
C SER A 50 3.63 -5.31 -12.22
N CYS A 51 4.64 -4.77 -11.54
CA CYS A 51 5.91 -4.38 -12.16
C CYS A 51 6.64 -5.60 -12.74
N ILE A 52 6.76 -6.70 -11.98
CA ILE A 52 7.40 -7.93 -12.46
C ILE A 52 6.65 -8.52 -13.66
N GLN A 53 5.31 -8.59 -13.57
CA GLN A 53 4.47 -9.18 -14.62
C GLN A 53 4.49 -8.39 -15.92
N SER A 54 4.62 -7.07 -15.84
CA SER A 54 4.78 -6.20 -17.01
C SER A 54 6.21 -6.18 -17.57
N GLY A 55 7.16 -6.86 -16.91
CA GLY A 55 8.57 -6.92 -17.31
C GLY A 55 9.40 -5.70 -16.87
N GLY A 56 8.87 -4.89 -15.95
CA GLY A 56 9.58 -3.77 -15.33
C GLY A 56 10.71 -4.23 -14.39
N GLY A 57 11.65 -3.32 -14.12
CA GLY A 57 12.72 -3.53 -13.18
C GLY A 57 12.46 -2.88 -11.81
N PRO A 58 13.30 -3.16 -10.81
CA PRO A 58 13.26 -2.44 -9.54
C PRO A 58 13.36 -0.93 -9.75
N GLY A 59 12.38 -0.19 -9.25
CA GLY A 59 12.24 1.25 -9.44
C GLY A 59 11.19 1.68 -10.46
N ASP A 60 10.65 0.76 -11.26
CA ASP A 60 9.58 1.01 -12.21
C ASP A 60 8.18 0.76 -11.61
N GLU A 61 8.09 0.45 -10.30
CA GLU A 61 6.81 0.17 -9.64
C GLU A 61 5.89 1.41 -9.64
N GLU A 62 4.61 1.21 -9.94
CA GLU A 62 3.60 2.27 -9.83
C GLU A 62 3.30 2.54 -8.36
N LEU A 63 3.70 3.71 -7.87
CA LEU A 63 3.60 4.05 -6.45
C LEU A 63 2.34 4.83 -6.07
N GLU A 64 1.50 5.28 -7.01
CA GLU A 64 0.44 6.26 -6.73
C GLU A 64 -0.46 5.91 -5.52
N PHE A 65 -0.86 4.64 -5.39
CA PHE A 65 -1.62 4.14 -4.24
C PHE A 65 -0.78 4.10 -2.95
N VAL A 66 0.45 3.62 -3.04
CA VAL A 66 1.42 3.60 -1.93
C VAL A 66 1.67 5.02 -1.43
N GLU A 67 1.88 5.99 -2.32
CA GLU A 67 2.06 7.39 -1.99
C GLU A 67 0.84 7.97 -1.29
N LEU A 68 -0.36 7.70 -1.80
CA LEU A 68 -1.59 8.19 -1.17
C LEU A 68 -1.72 7.69 0.27
N LEU A 69 -1.50 6.39 0.49
CA LEU A 69 -1.63 5.76 1.80
C LEU A 69 -0.58 6.31 2.78
N LEU A 70 0.68 6.45 2.34
CA LEU A 70 1.76 7.00 3.16
C LEU A 70 1.55 8.48 3.51
N ASN A 71 1.17 9.29 2.53
CA ASN A 71 0.80 10.70 2.77
C ASN A 71 -0.39 10.85 3.73
N SER A 72 -1.21 9.81 3.84
CA SER A 72 -2.36 9.76 4.75
C SER A 72 -2.01 9.14 6.12
N GLY A 73 -0.74 8.80 6.37
CA GLY A 73 -0.26 8.30 7.66
C GLY A 73 -0.37 6.80 7.86
N ALA A 74 -0.39 6.01 6.78
CA ALA A 74 -0.35 4.55 6.88
C ALA A 74 0.93 4.06 7.59
N ASP A 75 0.77 3.10 8.49
CA ASP A 75 1.87 2.49 9.25
C ASP A 75 2.57 1.42 8.41
N ILE A 76 3.84 1.70 8.07
CA ILE A 76 4.69 0.82 7.26
C ILE A 76 5.05 -0.50 7.96
N PHE A 77 4.92 -0.55 9.29
CA PHE A 77 5.25 -1.71 10.13
C PHE A 77 4.01 -2.53 10.52
N LEU A 78 2.81 -2.07 10.19
CA LEU A 78 1.58 -2.78 10.53
C LEU A 78 1.46 -4.08 9.74
N LYS A 79 1.10 -5.14 10.47
CA LYS A 79 0.82 -6.47 9.93
C LYS A 79 -0.35 -7.13 10.63
N PHE A 80 -1.00 -8.06 9.94
CA PHE A 80 -2.15 -8.80 10.46
C PHE A 80 -1.82 -10.30 10.49
N GLY A 81 -1.82 -10.89 11.68
CA GLY A 81 -1.46 -12.31 11.85
C GLY A 81 -0.05 -12.60 11.35
N ASP A 82 0.06 -13.58 10.44
CA ASP A 82 1.32 -14.02 9.83
C ASP A 82 1.66 -13.26 8.54
N SER A 83 0.93 -12.20 8.20
CA SER A 83 1.24 -11.37 7.03
C SER A 83 2.55 -10.62 7.20
N SER A 84 3.17 -10.26 6.07
CA SER A 84 4.27 -9.30 6.06
C SER A 84 3.71 -7.88 6.20
N SER A 85 4.44 -7.01 6.89
CA SER A 85 4.23 -5.56 6.85
C SER A 85 4.67 -4.99 5.50
N ALA A 86 4.26 -3.75 5.20
CA ALA A 86 4.62 -3.09 3.95
C ALA A 86 6.14 -3.01 3.75
N ILE A 87 6.89 -2.69 4.81
CA ILE A 87 8.35 -2.63 4.73
C ILE A 87 9.01 -4.01 4.58
N GLU A 88 8.41 -5.06 5.15
CA GLU A 88 8.90 -6.44 4.97
C GLU A 88 8.69 -6.93 3.53
N CYS A 89 7.52 -6.65 2.92
CA CYS A 89 7.26 -6.94 1.50
C CYS A 89 8.29 -6.23 0.60
N ALA A 90 8.47 -4.92 0.81
CA ALA A 90 9.44 -4.12 0.07
C ALA A 90 10.89 -4.65 0.19
N LYS A 91 11.31 -5.04 1.40
CA LYS A 91 12.66 -5.57 1.66
C LYS A 91 12.87 -6.97 1.07
N ALA A 92 11.85 -7.82 1.11
CA ALA A 92 11.91 -9.16 0.52
C ALA A 92 12.18 -9.10 -0.99
N TYR A 93 11.66 -8.08 -1.67
CA TYR A 93 11.79 -7.93 -3.12
C TYR A 93 13.20 -7.48 -3.61
N LYS A 94 14.20 -7.30 -2.73
CA LYS A 94 15.53 -6.77 -3.10
C LYS A 94 15.47 -5.47 -3.95
N SER A 95 14.35 -4.76 -3.96
CA SER A 95 14.21 -3.46 -4.63
C SER A 95 14.91 -2.43 -3.75
N VAL A 96 16.23 -2.35 -3.91
CA VAL A 96 17.13 -1.72 -2.93
C VAL A 96 16.97 -0.20 -2.85
N LYS A 97 16.16 0.47 -3.68
CA LYS A 97 16.26 1.94 -3.77
C LYS A 97 14.99 2.78 -3.93
N ASN A 98 13.88 2.32 -4.48
CA ASN A 98 12.70 3.19 -4.60
C ASN A 98 11.69 2.88 -3.51
N ILE A 99 10.96 1.76 -3.55
CA ILE A 99 9.88 1.55 -2.58
C ILE A 99 10.36 1.46 -1.11
N VAL A 100 11.52 0.85 -0.83
CA VAL A 100 12.11 0.82 0.53
C VAL A 100 12.54 2.22 1.00
N VAL A 101 13.28 2.96 0.16
CA VAL A 101 13.73 4.33 0.51
C VAL A 101 12.53 5.26 0.64
N TYR A 102 11.52 5.07 -0.20
CA TYR A 102 10.28 5.82 -0.16
C TYR A 102 9.55 5.57 1.15
N LEU A 103 9.31 4.31 1.53
CA LEU A 103 8.72 3.94 2.82
C LEU A 103 9.53 4.51 4.00
N GLU A 104 10.86 4.41 3.96
CA GLU A 104 11.74 4.92 5.02
C GLU A 104 11.77 6.46 5.05
N SER A 105 11.52 7.16 3.93
CA SER A 105 11.47 8.64 3.88
C SER A 105 10.24 9.24 4.56
N PHE A 106 9.17 8.46 4.76
CA PHE A 106 7.97 8.86 5.47
C PHE A 106 8.03 8.55 6.98
N HIS A 107 9.15 7.98 7.44
CA HIS A 107 9.41 7.67 8.85
C HIS A 107 10.63 8.47 9.35
N SER A 108 10.39 9.66 9.90
CA SER A 108 11.41 10.56 10.46
C SER A 108 11.19 10.85 11.94
#